data_AF-A0A2P5F322-F1
#
_entry.id   AF-A0A2P5F322-F1
#
_cell.length_a   1.000
_cell.length_b   1.000
_cell.length_c   1.000
_cell.angle_alpha   90.00
_cell.angle_beta   90.00
_cell.angle_gamma   90.00
#
_symmetry.space_group_name_H-M   'P 1'
#
loop_
_entity.id
_entity.type
_entity.pdbx_description
1 polymer ?
#
loop_
_entity_poly.entity_id
_entity_poly.type
_entity_poly.pdbx_seq_one_letter_code
_entity_poly.pdbx_strand_id
1 'polypeptide(L)'
;MNILSQVRIRFVGSSQLVDLMRKNWQRNINQWNKDSPFLENLTCLLEIQLPRPPDVQKIEPQVECGICYAQSLPVDEELGDKSGSGTDYLCENANCHRGFHSICLGDWLRSITTTRQSFNVLFGNCPYCSEPVAVKINTAKQ
;
A
#
# COMPACT_ATOMS: atom_id res chain seq x y z
N MET A 1 33.24 25.43 -26.40
CA MET A 1 32.98 24.28 -25.51
C MET A 1 31.57 24.43 -24.96
N ASN A 2 30.61 23.63 -25.44
CA ASN A 2 29.18 23.85 -25.20
C ASN A 2 28.74 23.12 -23.91
N ILE A 3 28.58 23.87 -22.83
CA ILE A 3 28.11 23.38 -21.52
C ILE A 3 26.57 23.32 -21.54
N LEU A 4 26.00 22.46 -22.39
CA LEU A 4 24.64 21.97 -22.23
C LEU A 4 24.68 20.87 -21.17
N SER A 5 24.56 21.28 -19.92
CA SER A 5 24.44 20.43 -18.74
C SER A 5 23.18 19.55 -18.83
N GLN A 6 23.35 18.36 -19.43
CA GLN A 6 22.78 17.05 -19.11
C GLN A 6 21.44 16.95 -18.33
N VAL A 7 20.38 17.67 -18.72
CA VAL A 7 19.04 17.29 -18.24
C VAL A 7 18.58 16.09 -19.04
N ARG A 8 18.71 14.90 -18.45
CA ARG A 8 18.20 13.65 -19.02
C ARG A 8 16.82 13.36 -18.47
N ILE A 9 15.81 13.45 -19.33
CA ILE A 9 14.43 13.09 -18.99
C ILE A 9 14.07 11.72 -19.59
N ARG A 10 13.28 10.92 -18.86
CA ARG A 10 12.72 9.65 -19.34
C ARG A 10 11.23 9.61 -19.00
N PHE A 11 10.39 9.54 -20.04
CA PHE A 11 8.95 9.38 -19.89
C PHE A 11 8.57 7.91 -19.80
N VAL A 12 7.64 7.58 -18.89
CA VAL A 12 7.11 6.23 -18.67
C VAL A 12 5.59 6.37 -18.48
N GLY A 13 4.80 5.52 -19.15
CA GLY A 13 3.35 5.60 -19.10
C GLY A 13 2.70 5.05 -20.36
N SER A 14 1.44 5.44 -20.61
CA SER A 14 0.74 5.09 -21.86
C SER A 14 1.46 5.65 -23.08
N SER A 15 1.46 4.89 -24.18
CA SER A 15 2.18 5.27 -25.41
C SER A 15 1.78 6.67 -25.91
N GLN A 16 0.48 6.95 -25.95
CA GLN A 16 -0.05 8.23 -26.39
C GLN A 16 0.45 9.43 -25.56
N LEU A 17 0.48 9.29 -24.23
CA LEU A 17 0.93 10.36 -23.34
C LEU A 17 2.46 10.52 -23.42
N VAL A 18 3.20 9.42 -23.47
CA VAL A 18 4.66 9.43 -23.60
C VAL A 18 5.08 10.12 -24.91
N ASP A 19 4.39 9.85 -26.01
CA ASP A 19 4.68 10.46 -27.31
C ASP A 19 4.40 11.97 -27.30
N LEU A 20 3.31 12.40 -26.66
CA LEU A 20 3.00 13.81 -26.46
C LEU A 20 4.10 14.51 -25.64
N MET A 21 4.48 13.93 -24.50
CA MET A 21 5.52 14.49 -23.64
C MET A 21 6.88 14.58 -24.34
N ARG A 22 7.23 13.57 -25.14
CA ARG A 22 8.47 13.57 -25.93
C ARG A 22 8.48 14.67 -26.98
N LYS A 23 7.35 14.90 -27.67
CA LYS A 23 7.21 15.97 -28.66
C LYS A 23 7.36 17.35 -28.01
N ASN A 24 6.66 17.59 -26.90
CA ASN A 24 6.73 18.87 -26.18
C ASN A 24 8.15 19.14 -25.67
N TRP A 25 8.79 18.13 -25.07
CA TRP A 25 10.18 18.23 -24.64
C TRP A 25 11.14 18.59 -25.78
N GLN A 26 11.08 17.86 -26.91
CA GLN A 26 11.96 18.11 -28.05
C GLN A 26 11.75 19.51 -28.65
N ARG A 27 10.51 19.99 -28.68
CA ARG A 27 10.16 21.32 -29.17
C ARG A 27 10.68 22.43 -28.26
N ASN A 28 10.55 22.25 -26.95
CA ASN A 28 10.68 23.34 -25.99
C ASN A 28 12.03 23.34 -25.25
N ILE A 29 12.86 22.28 -25.31
CA ILE A 29 14.09 22.15 -24.49
C ILE A 29 15.04 23.35 -24.52
N ASN A 30 15.09 24.10 -25.63
CA ASN A 30 15.93 25.29 -25.75
C ASN A 30 15.46 26.47 -24.88
N GLN A 31 14.24 26.38 -24.33
CA GLN A 31 13.67 27.36 -23.39
C GLN A 31 14.03 27.04 -21.92
N TRP A 32 14.84 26.01 -21.68
CA TRP A 32 15.32 25.67 -20.33
C TRP A 32 16.06 26.86 -19.72
N ASN A 33 15.52 27.41 -18.63
CA ASN A 33 16.13 28.51 -17.90
C ASN A 33 16.85 27.99 -16.65
N LYS A 34 18.17 28.19 -16.56
CA LYS A 34 18.97 27.73 -15.41
C LYS A 34 18.64 28.47 -14.11
N ASP A 35 18.07 29.66 -14.21
CA ASP A 35 17.70 30.51 -13.07
C ASP A 35 16.26 30.26 -12.60
N SER A 36 15.46 29.50 -13.36
CA SER A 36 14.08 29.13 -12.98
C SER A 36 14.06 27.85 -12.14
N PRO A 37 13.13 27.74 -11.18
CA PRO A 37 12.88 26.50 -10.46
C PRO A 37 12.65 25.33 -11.41
N PHE A 38 13.19 24.17 -11.05
CA PHE A 38 13.12 22.95 -11.86
C PHE A 38 11.67 22.58 -12.23
N LEU A 39 10.75 22.71 -11.27
CA LEU A 39 9.32 22.38 -11.46
C LEU A 39 8.64 23.31 -12.47
N GLU A 40 8.97 24.60 -12.42
CA GLU A 40 8.46 25.61 -13.36
C GLU A 40 8.99 25.34 -14.77
N ASN A 41 10.29 25.06 -14.90
CA ASN A 41 10.88 24.63 -16.17
C ASN A 41 10.12 23.42 -16.74
N LEU A 42 9.88 22.37 -15.95
CA LEU A 42 9.16 21.20 -16.44
C LEU A 42 7.72 21.51 -16.85
N THR A 43 7.01 22.34 -16.10
CA THR A 43 5.62 22.73 -16.40
C THR A 43 5.57 23.50 -17.72
N CYS A 44 6.47 24.45 -17.92
CA CYS A 44 6.58 25.23 -19.17
C CYS A 44 7.00 24.35 -20.35
N LEU A 45 8.02 23.51 -20.18
CA LEU A 45 8.59 22.70 -21.27
C LEU A 45 7.65 21.58 -21.74
N LEU A 46 6.97 20.94 -20.80
CA LEU A 46 6.05 19.83 -21.08
C LEU A 46 4.64 20.32 -21.45
N GLU A 47 4.34 21.61 -21.25
CA GLU A 47 3.02 22.21 -21.46
C GLU A 47 1.92 21.49 -20.67
N ILE A 48 2.26 21.02 -19.47
CA ILE A 48 1.32 20.37 -18.55
C ILE A 48 1.35 21.05 -17.19
N GLN A 49 0.22 21.00 -16.50
CA GLN A 49 0.24 21.17 -15.06
C GLN A 49 0.77 19.88 -14.43
N LEU A 50 1.87 19.98 -13.70
CA LEU A 50 2.39 18.84 -12.95
C LEU A 50 1.40 18.48 -11.83
N PRO A 51 1.18 17.19 -11.58
CA PRO A 51 0.30 16.75 -10.52
C PRO A 51 0.80 17.34 -9.21
N ARG A 52 -0.05 18.11 -8.54
CA ARG A 52 0.21 18.49 -7.16
C ARG A 52 0.06 17.23 -6.31
N PRO A 53 0.75 17.15 -5.16
CA PRO A 53 0.35 16.19 -4.14
C PRO A 53 -1.18 16.29 -4.02
N PRO A 54 -1.91 15.16 -4.03
CA PRO A 54 -3.32 15.23 -3.67
C PRO A 54 -3.37 16.03 -2.37
N ASP A 55 -4.21 17.07 -2.35
CA ASP A 55 -4.50 17.80 -1.12
C ASP A 55 -4.67 16.72 -0.06
N VAL A 56 -3.90 16.79 1.03
CA VAL A 56 -3.86 15.72 2.03
C VAL A 56 -5.22 15.72 2.73
N GLN A 57 -6.25 15.26 2.03
CA GLN A 57 -7.30 14.48 2.63
C GLN A 57 -6.51 13.44 3.39
N LYS A 58 -6.51 13.58 4.70
CA LYS A 58 -5.99 12.57 5.62
C LYS A 58 -6.51 11.26 5.05
N ILE A 59 -5.64 10.52 4.36
CA ILE A 59 -5.80 9.09 4.26
C ILE A 59 -5.61 8.71 5.72
N GLU A 60 -6.72 8.70 6.47
CA GLU A 60 -6.73 8.02 7.76
C GLU A 60 -6.08 6.69 7.44
N PRO A 61 -4.95 6.35 8.09
CA PRO A 61 -4.23 5.14 7.76
C PRO A 61 -5.23 4.01 7.88
N GLN A 62 -5.71 3.52 6.73
CA GLN A 62 -6.72 2.48 6.70
C GLN A 62 -6.04 1.29 7.36
N VAL A 63 -6.61 0.83 8.47
CA VAL A 63 -6.02 -0.28 9.23
C VAL A 63 -6.21 -1.53 8.38
N GLU A 64 -5.20 -1.81 7.57
CA GLU A 64 -5.14 -3.01 6.74
C GLU A 64 -4.70 -4.21 7.59
N CYS A 65 -5.23 -5.38 7.24
CA CYS A 65 -4.79 -6.63 7.84
C CYS A 65 -3.29 -6.86 7.57
N GLY A 66 -2.53 -7.13 8.62
CA GLY A 66 -1.09 -7.37 8.55
C GLY A 66 -0.66 -8.63 7.79
N ILE A 67 -1.59 -9.43 7.29
CA ILE A 67 -1.29 -10.68 6.55
C ILE A 67 -1.73 -10.57 5.10
N CYS A 68 -2.99 -10.22 4.84
CA CYS A 68 -3.51 -10.14 3.47
C CYS A 68 -3.44 -8.73 2.86
N TYR A 69 -3.06 -7.71 3.65
CA TYR A 69 -2.99 -6.30 3.23
C TYR A 69 -4.31 -5.74 2.67
N ALA A 70 -5.44 -6.42 2.91
CA ALA A 70 -6.75 -5.93 2.55
C ALA A 70 -7.38 -5.19 3.74
N GLN A 71 -8.15 -4.14 3.45
CA GLN A 71 -8.96 -3.44 4.43
C GLN A 71 -10.13 -4.29 4.94
N SER A 72 -10.71 -5.09 4.05
CA SER A 72 -11.82 -5.99 4.36
C SER A 72 -11.64 -7.33 3.67
N LEU A 73 -12.21 -8.38 4.27
CA LEU A 73 -12.37 -9.68 3.63
C LEU A 73 -13.28 -9.57 2.37
N PRO A 74 -13.17 -10.50 1.40
CA PRO A 74 -14.09 -10.54 0.28
C PRO A 74 -15.53 -10.77 0.76
N VAL A 75 -16.50 -10.33 -0.05
CA VAL A 75 -17.91 -10.67 0.16
C VAL A 75 -18.12 -12.08 -0.37
N ASP A 76 -18.25 -13.03 0.55
CA ASP A 76 -18.43 -14.45 0.31
C ASP A 76 -19.44 -15.03 1.33
N GLU A 77 -20.35 -15.89 0.88
CA GLU A 77 -21.32 -16.56 1.75
C GLU A 77 -20.63 -17.55 2.70
N GLU A 78 -19.52 -18.18 2.29
CA GLU A 78 -18.76 -19.12 3.12
C GLU A 78 -18.14 -18.46 4.35
N LEU A 79 -17.86 -17.16 4.27
CA LEU A 79 -17.30 -16.37 5.37
C LEU A 79 -18.36 -15.95 6.41
N GLY A 80 -19.66 -16.14 6.12
CA GLY A 80 -20.76 -15.78 7.00
C GLY A 80 -20.63 -14.35 7.55
N ASP A 81 -20.70 -14.20 8.88
CA ASP A 81 -20.60 -12.90 9.58
C ASP A 81 -19.26 -12.16 9.36
N LYS A 82 -18.25 -12.82 8.80
CA LYS A 82 -16.93 -12.22 8.49
C LYS A 82 -16.82 -11.73 7.04
N SER A 83 -17.80 -12.02 6.21
CA SER A 83 -17.92 -11.53 4.84
C SER A 83 -17.88 -10.00 4.80
N GLY A 84 -16.98 -9.41 4.00
CA GLY A 84 -16.83 -7.95 3.93
C GLY A 84 -16.33 -7.26 5.22
N SER A 85 -15.97 -8.01 6.27
CA SER A 85 -15.53 -7.42 7.55
C SER A 85 -14.08 -6.95 7.49
N GLY A 86 -13.78 -5.87 8.19
CA GLY A 86 -12.40 -5.38 8.38
C GLY A 86 -11.67 -6.07 9.52
N THR A 87 -10.48 -5.59 9.86
CA THR A 87 -9.66 -6.19 10.94
C THR A 87 -10.42 -6.22 12.26
N ASP A 88 -10.52 -7.41 12.85
CA ASP A 88 -11.26 -7.67 14.10
C ASP A 88 -10.35 -8.20 15.22
N TYR A 89 -9.05 -8.28 14.96
CA TYR A 89 -8.02 -8.63 15.93
C TYR A 89 -6.91 -7.58 15.93
N LEU A 90 -6.54 -7.05 17.10
CA LEU A 90 -5.40 -6.15 17.26
C LEU A 90 -4.37 -6.82 18.17
N CYS A 91 -3.09 -6.75 17.81
CA CYS A 91 -2.02 -7.20 18.69
C CYS A 91 -2.01 -6.36 19.98
N GLU A 92 -2.01 -7.02 21.13
CA GLU A 92 -2.04 -6.39 22.47
C GLU A 92 -0.75 -5.66 22.85
N ASN A 93 0.36 -5.94 22.14
CA ASN A 93 1.61 -5.22 22.36
C ASN A 93 1.45 -3.75 21.91
N ALA A 94 1.59 -2.83 22.87
CA ALA A 94 1.41 -1.40 22.66
C ALA A 94 2.39 -0.77 21.64
N ASN A 95 3.54 -1.40 21.39
CA ASN A 95 4.49 -0.96 20.37
C ASN A 95 4.20 -1.57 18.99
N CYS A 96 3.29 -2.55 18.90
CA CYS A 96 2.93 -3.23 17.67
C CYS A 96 1.57 -2.74 17.13
N HIS A 97 0.49 -2.92 17.90
CA HIS A 97 -0.90 -2.59 17.52
C HIS A 97 -1.32 -3.04 16.11
N ARG A 98 -0.66 -4.04 15.53
CA ARG A 98 -0.96 -4.48 14.17
C ARG A 98 -2.34 -5.14 14.14
N GLY A 99 -3.18 -4.72 13.20
CA GLY A 99 -4.50 -5.28 12.97
C GLY A 99 -4.48 -6.47 12.04
N PHE A 100 -5.38 -7.43 12.27
CA PHE A 100 -5.55 -8.63 11.49
C PHE A 100 -7.03 -8.98 11.38
N HIS A 101 -7.41 -9.66 10.30
CA HIS A 101 -8.62 -10.48 10.32
C HIS A 101 -8.31 -11.75 11.14
N SER A 102 -9.21 -12.13 12.04
CA SER A 102 -9.08 -13.31 12.89
C SER A 102 -8.95 -14.59 12.07
N ILE A 103 -9.56 -14.63 10.88
CA ILE A 103 -9.41 -15.73 9.91
C ILE A 103 -7.96 -15.79 9.39
N CYS A 104 -7.42 -14.67 8.90
CA CYS A 104 -6.05 -14.60 8.40
C CYS A 104 -5.03 -14.97 9.48
N LEU A 105 -5.20 -14.46 10.71
CA LEU A 105 -4.32 -14.80 11.82
C LEU A 105 -4.48 -16.27 12.24
N GLY A 106 -5.69 -16.79 12.24
CA GLY A 106 -5.95 -18.21 12.53
C GLY A 106 -5.29 -19.15 11.53
N ASP A 107 -5.37 -18.85 10.24
CA ASP A 107 -4.73 -19.64 9.17
C ASP A 107 -3.21 -19.56 9.23
N TRP A 108 -2.69 -18.36 9.50
CA TRP A 108 -1.26 -18.17 9.77
C TRP A 108 -0.79 -19.05 10.94
N LEU A 109 -1.46 -18.98 12.09
CA LEU A 109 -1.07 -19.76 13.27
C LEU A 109 -1.19 -21.27 13.02
N ARG A 110 -2.19 -21.74 12.27
CA ARG A 110 -2.31 -23.15 11.87
C ARG A 110 -1.13 -23.66 11.05
N SER A 111 -0.42 -22.79 10.34
CA SER A 111 0.77 -23.17 9.55
C SER A 111 2.05 -23.31 10.39
N ILE A 112 2.02 -22.92 11.67
CA ILE A 112 3.20 -22.92 12.56
C ILE A 112 3.16 -24.13 13.49
N THR A 113 4.25 -24.90 13.52
CA THR A 113 4.36 -26.15 14.31
C THR A 113 4.34 -25.96 15.82
N THR A 114 4.67 -24.77 16.31
CA THR A 114 4.69 -24.44 17.75
C THR A 114 3.37 -23.87 18.26
N THR A 115 2.39 -23.63 17.38
CA THR A 115 1.06 -23.16 17.76
C THR A 115 0.35 -24.20 18.61
N ARG A 116 -0.26 -23.75 19.71
CA ARG A 116 -1.08 -24.59 20.60
C ARG A 116 -2.55 -24.26 20.38
N GLN A 117 -3.41 -25.26 20.47
CA GLN A 117 -4.85 -25.07 20.44
C GLN A 117 -5.46 -25.50 21.77
N SER A 118 -6.36 -24.68 22.32
CA SER A 118 -7.25 -25.07 23.40
C SER A 118 -8.68 -24.75 23.00
N PHE A 119 -9.53 -25.77 22.92
CA PHE A 119 -10.89 -25.68 22.39
C PHE A 119 -10.91 -24.97 21.02
N ASN A 120 -11.56 -23.81 20.94
CA ASN A 120 -11.67 -22.98 19.75
C ASN A 120 -10.74 -21.77 19.76
N VAL A 121 -9.64 -21.80 20.53
CA VAL A 121 -8.65 -20.73 20.60
C VAL A 121 -7.27 -21.27 20.20
N LEU A 122 -6.63 -20.57 19.26
CA LEU A 122 -5.23 -20.81 18.88
C LEU A 122 -4.33 -19.83 19.63
N PHE A 123 -3.25 -20.36 20.20
CA PHE A 123 -2.22 -19.63 20.91
C PHE A 123 -0.90 -19.75 20.15
N GLY A 124 -0.29 -18.61 19.84
CA GLY A 124 1.00 -18.55 19.17
C GLY A 124 1.60 -17.16 19.32
N ASN A 125 2.36 -16.73 18.32
CA ASN A 125 3.08 -15.46 18.36
C ASN A 125 2.62 -14.54 17.22
N CYS A 126 2.58 -13.24 17.49
CA CYS A 126 2.31 -12.20 16.49
C CYS A 126 3.34 -12.28 15.35
N PRO A 127 2.94 -12.24 14.07
CA PRO A 127 3.88 -12.29 12.94
C PRO A 127 4.86 -11.12 12.88
N TYR A 128 4.59 -10.03 13.60
CA TYR A 128 5.36 -8.78 13.55
C TYR A 128 6.28 -8.61 14.75
N CYS A 129 5.74 -8.65 15.97
CA CYS A 129 6.51 -8.39 17.19
C CYS A 129 6.91 -9.67 17.95
N SER A 130 6.47 -10.84 17.50
CA SER A 130 6.68 -12.14 18.17
C SER A 130 6.10 -12.28 19.57
N GLU A 131 5.34 -11.29 20.08
CA GLU A 131 4.63 -11.39 21.36
C GLU A 131 3.47 -12.38 21.28
N PRO A 132 3.06 -12.99 22.41
CA PRO A 132 1.95 -13.92 22.44
C PRO A 132 0.65 -13.34 21.87
N VAL A 133 -0.08 -14.16 21.12
CA VAL A 133 -1.42 -13.86 20.60
C VAL A 133 -2.35 -15.04 20.84
N ALA A 134 -3.63 -14.75 21.06
CA ALA A 134 -4.68 -15.72 21.23
C ALA A 134 -5.88 -15.37 20.34
N VAL A 135 -6.15 -16.18 19.32
CA VAL A 135 -7.25 -15.92 18.36
C VAL A 135 -8.31 -17.00 18.47
N LYS A 136 -9.57 -16.56 18.59
CA LYS A 136 -10.73 -17.46 18.58
C LYS A 136 -11.08 -17.82 17.15
N ILE A 137 -11.07 -19.10 16.84
CA ILE A 137 -11.45 -19.64 15.53
C ILE A 137 -12.89 -20.13 15.58
N ASN A 138 -13.72 -19.68 14.64
CA ASN A 138 -15.04 -20.28 14.46
C ASN A 138 -14.86 -21.55 13.64
N THR A 139 -15.04 -22.70 14.27
CA THR A 139 -15.27 -23.95 13.54
C THR A 139 -16.65 -23.86 12.91
N ALA A 140 -16.75 -23.34 11.69
CA ALA A 140 -17.88 -23.69 10.85
C ALA A 140 -17.91 -25.23 10.77
N LYS A 141 -19.07 -25.83 11.04
CA LYS A 141 -19.24 -27.29 10.98
C LYS A 141 -18.74 -27.77 9.61
N GLN A 142 -17.72 -28.63 9.62
CA GLN A 142 -17.41 -29.49 8.47
C GLN A 142 -18.60 -30.39 8.16
#